data_AF-A0A939K4I4-F1
#
_entry.id   AF-A0A939K4I4-F1
#
_cell.length_a   1.000
_cell.length_b   1.000
_cell.length_c   1.000
_cell.angle_alpha   90.00
_cell.angle_beta   90.00
_cell.angle_gamma   90.00
#
_symmetry.space_group_name_H-M   'P 1'
#
loop_
_entity.id
_entity.type
_entity.pdbx_description
1 polymer ?
#
loop_
_entity_poly.entity_id
_entity_poly.type
_entity_poly.pdbx_seq_one_letter_code
_entity_poly.pdbx_strand_id
1 'polypeptide(L)'
;MTLPIITVVAGLFGSGKTTWICQQIRDIKSIEKVIYFSPGTGNIPIDQTKIATEFPDLKIFGDGQEIEFLYHIPTADSVYVELGSYLELNSISKILDHLTYQAIAIIPEELKNSEYDSWANEIIYGAPVPTIMVENLWRVETTGQVIDENSLDEFWYEITHGAYGIVTRAKAIFDVNDGRSLYCDFVSGVPQTDFLELNVPRYLEGRPQRFSGIEIAGKNLNETALKATLSDCCLSESMILQYQQQVQQILLEGQQV
;
A
#
# COMPACT_ATOMS: atom_id res chain seq x y z
N MET A 1 -12.33 -30.83 -10.41
CA MET A 1 -11.19 -29.94 -10.20
C MET A 1 -11.23 -29.52 -8.75
N THR A 2 -10.12 -29.66 -8.02
CA THR A 2 -10.00 -29.17 -6.64
C THR A 2 -9.81 -27.66 -6.69
N LEU A 3 -10.59 -26.92 -5.90
CA LEU A 3 -10.37 -25.47 -5.75
C LEU A 3 -8.97 -25.23 -5.15
N PRO A 4 -8.28 -24.15 -5.54
CA PRO A 4 -7.02 -23.77 -4.91
C PRO A 4 -7.26 -23.41 -3.43
N ILE A 5 -6.21 -23.50 -2.62
CA ILE A 5 -6.26 -23.02 -1.24
C ILE A 5 -6.34 -21.49 -1.29
N ILE A 6 -7.38 -20.94 -0.69
CA ILE A 6 -7.54 -19.50 -0.48
C ILE A 6 -6.83 -19.12 0.81
N THR A 7 -5.85 -18.24 0.74
CA THR A 7 -5.10 -17.75 1.91
C THR A 7 -5.59 -16.36 2.28
N VAL A 8 -6.21 -16.23 3.44
CA VAL A 8 -6.68 -14.95 3.98
C VAL A 8 -5.70 -14.49 5.05
N VAL A 9 -5.11 -13.31 4.85
CA VAL A 9 -4.06 -12.77 5.70
C VAL A 9 -4.58 -11.54 6.43
N ALA A 10 -4.53 -11.55 7.76
CA ALA A 10 -4.92 -10.43 8.61
C ALA A 10 -3.84 -10.12 9.64
N GLY A 11 -3.95 -8.99 10.35
CA GLY A 11 -2.93 -8.55 11.29
C GLY A 11 -2.98 -7.06 11.56
N LEU A 12 -2.18 -6.60 12.52
CA LEU A 12 -2.10 -5.19 12.92
C LEU A 12 -1.54 -4.29 11.81
N PHE A 13 -1.70 -2.98 11.97
CA PHE A 13 -1.08 -1.99 11.08
C PHE A 13 0.44 -2.16 11.13
N GLY A 14 1.08 -2.25 9.96
CA GLY A 14 2.54 -2.36 9.85
C GLY A 14 3.12 -3.72 10.28
N SER A 15 2.30 -4.72 10.63
CA SER A 15 2.81 -6.03 11.08
C SER A 15 3.55 -6.82 9.99
N GLY A 16 3.42 -6.42 8.72
CA GLY A 16 4.13 -7.04 7.59
C GLY A 16 3.26 -7.93 6.69
N LYS A 17 1.93 -7.76 6.70
CA LYS A 17 0.99 -8.52 5.86
C LYS A 17 1.39 -8.55 4.38
N THR A 18 1.43 -7.38 3.75
CA THR A 18 1.79 -7.22 2.34
C THR A 18 3.18 -7.79 2.06
N THR A 19 4.16 -7.54 2.93
CA THR A 19 5.52 -8.08 2.79
C THR A 19 5.54 -9.60 2.76
N TRP A 20 4.80 -10.24 3.67
CA TRP A 20 4.71 -11.69 3.72
C TRP A 20 4.04 -12.26 2.47
N ILE A 21 2.94 -11.65 2.00
CA ILE A 21 2.27 -12.06 0.76
C ILE A 21 3.23 -11.95 -0.42
N CYS A 22 3.94 -10.83 -0.58
CA CYS A 22 4.94 -10.67 -1.64
C CYS A 22 6.02 -11.75 -1.58
N GLN A 23 6.48 -12.13 -0.38
CA GLN A 23 7.44 -13.23 -0.21
C GLN A 23 6.88 -14.56 -0.72
N GLN A 24 5.61 -14.89 -0.39
CA GLN A 24 4.99 -16.12 -0.90
C GLN A 24 4.85 -16.09 -2.42
N ILE A 25 4.49 -14.93 -3.00
CA ILE A 25 4.31 -14.78 -4.46
C ILE A 25 5.63 -14.97 -5.21
N ARG A 26 6.75 -14.46 -4.68
CA ARG A 26 8.08 -14.57 -5.33
C ARG A 26 8.53 -16.01 -5.56
N ASP A 27 8.06 -16.95 -4.75
CA ASP A 27 8.42 -18.37 -4.88
C ASP A 27 7.54 -19.12 -5.91
N ILE A 28 6.51 -18.46 -6.46
CA ILE A 28 5.58 -19.04 -7.43
C ILE A 28 6.08 -18.82 -8.86
N LYS A 29 6.13 -19.90 -9.65
CA LYS A 29 6.61 -19.86 -11.05
C LYS A 29 5.61 -19.23 -12.03
N SER A 30 4.31 -19.47 -11.82
CA SER A 30 3.23 -19.02 -12.70
C SER A 30 2.46 -17.87 -12.06
N ILE A 31 3.08 -16.70 -12.03
CA ILE A 31 2.52 -15.48 -11.42
C ILE A 31 1.18 -15.10 -12.07
N GLU A 32 1.00 -15.37 -13.36
CA GLU A 32 -0.22 -15.09 -14.13
C GLU A 32 -1.46 -15.87 -13.65
N LYS A 33 -1.23 -16.90 -12.83
CA LYS A 33 -2.27 -17.70 -12.17
C LYS A 33 -2.40 -17.44 -10.69
N VAL A 34 -1.64 -16.50 -10.16
CA VAL A 34 -1.83 -15.99 -8.81
C VAL A 34 -2.84 -14.86 -8.88
N ILE A 35 -3.78 -14.84 -7.94
CA ILE A 35 -4.71 -13.74 -7.79
C ILE A 35 -4.61 -13.16 -6.38
N TYR A 36 -4.68 -11.83 -6.29
CA TYR A 36 -4.62 -11.07 -5.05
C TYR A 36 -5.85 -10.18 -4.91
N PHE A 37 -6.43 -10.15 -3.72
CA PHE A 37 -7.59 -9.32 -3.41
C PHE A 37 -7.38 -8.57 -2.09
N SER A 38 -7.71 -7.28 -2.07
CA SER A 38 -7.61 -6.46 -0.87
C SER A 38 -8.87 -5.61 -0.72
N PRO A 39 -9.87 -6.05 0.06
CA PRO A 39 -11.09 -5.29 0.31
C PRO A 39 -10.87 -4.11 1.27
N GLY A 40 -11.80 -3.16 1.23
CA GLY A 40 -11.90 -2.01 2.13
C GLY A 40 -10.85 -0.92 1.89
N THR A 41 -10.16 -0.91 0.76
CA THR A 41 -9.17 0.12 0.42
C THR A 41 -9.83 1.42 -0.04
N GLY A 42 -11.10 1.38 -0.45
CA GLY A 42 -11.78 2.46 -1.13
C GLY A 42 -10.98 2.92 -2.35
N ASN A 43 -10.86 4.23 -2.52
CA ASN A 43 -10.10 4.83 -3.62
C ASN A 43 -8.58 4.95 -3.35
N ILE A 44 -8.06 4.36 -2.25
CA ILE A 44 -6.65 4.47 -1.87
C ILE A 44 -5.96 3.09 -1.87
N PRO A 45 -5.78 2.45 -3.04
CA PRO A 45 -5.22 1.11 -3.19
C PRO A 45 -3.68 1.06 -3.12
N ILE A 46 -3.05 1.67 -2.10
CA ILE A 46 -1.58 1.83 -2.04
C ILE A 46 -0.82 0.50 -2.15
N ASP A 47 -1.20 -0.51 -1.35
CA ASP A 47 -0.49 -1.80 -1.35
C ASP A 47 -0.72 -2.56 -2.65
N GLN A 48 -1.94 -2.51 -3.21
CA GLN A 48 -2.26 -3.06 -4.53
C GLN A 48 -1.42 -2.43 -5.64
N THR A 49 -1.31 -1.09 -5.66
CA THR A 49 -0.48 -0.39 -6.65
C THR A 49 0.98 -0.80 -6.51
N LYS A 50 1.52 -0.84 -5.29
CA LYS A 50 2.90 -1.31 -5.05
C LYS A 50 3.10 -2.73 -5.58
N ILE A 51 2.22 -3.67 -5.21
CA ILE A 51 2.27 -5.06 -5.67
C ILE A 51 2.21 -5.12 -7.20
N ALA A 52 1.34 -4.34 -7.85
CA ALA A 52 1.22 -4.32 -9.31
C ALA A 52 2.53 -3.89 -10.01
N THR A 53 3.31 -3.00 -9.39
CA THR A 53 4.63 -2.61 -9.92
C THR A 53 5.71 -3.67 -9.72
N GLU A 54 5.57 -4.52 -8.69
CA GLU A 54 6.50 -5.60 -8.39
C GLU A 54 6.19 -6.88 -9.18
N PHE A 55 4.90 -7.16 -9.40
CA PHE A 55 4.40 -8.34 -10.12
C PHE A 55 3.40 -7.92 -11.22
N PRO A 56 3.88 -7.43 -12.38
CA PRO A 56 3.01 -6.90 -13.44
C PRO A 56 1.99 -7.89 -14.01
N ASP A 57 2.29 -9.19 -13.95
CA ASP A 57 1.42 -10.26 -14.46
C ASP A 57 0.41 -10.78 -13.42
N LEU A 58 0.48 -10.32 -12.17
CA LEU A 58 -0.43 -10.70 -11.10
C LEU A 58 -1.81 -10.09 -11.31
N LYS A 59 -2.88 -10.89 -11.18
CA LYS A 59 -4.24 -10.34 -11.20
C LYS A 59 -4.63 -9.81 -9.83
N ILE A 60 -4.89 -8.51 -9.78
CA ILE A 60 -5.20 -7.78 -8.56
C ILE A 60 -6.65 -7.30 -8.62
N PHE A 61 -7.37 -7.53 -7.53
CA PHE A 61 -8.77 -7.15 -7.37
C PHE A 61 -8.92 -6.24 -6.13
N GLY A 62 -9.86 -5.30 -6.18
CA GLY A 62 -10.20 -4.41 -5.08
C GLY A 62 -11.71 -4.25 -4.89
N ASP A 63 -12.09 -3.21 -4.15
CA ASP A 63 -13.50 -2.90 -3.86
C ASP A 63 -14.34 -2.80 -5.13
N GLY A 64 -15.51 -3.47 -5.14
CA GLY A 64 -16.42 -3.52 -6.29
C GLY A 64 -16.06 -4.57 -7.34
N GLN A 65 -14.95 -5.30 -7.18
CA GLN A 65 -14.53 -6.39 -8.07
C GLN A 65 -14.72 -7.78 -7.43
N GLU A 66 -15.54 -7.91 -6.39
CA GLU A 66 -15.71 -9.15 -5.62
C GLU A 66 -16.22 -10.29 -6.52
N ILE A 67 -17.18 -10.00 -7.42
CA ILE A 67 -17.74 -10.99 -8.35
C ILE A 67 -16.66 -11.46 -9.35
N GLU A 68 -15.85 -10.54 -9.86
CA GLU A 68 -14.77 -10.83 -10.79
C GLU A 68 -13.68 -11.68 -10.12
N PHE A 69 -13.31 -11.31 -8.89
CA PHE A 69 -12.40 -12.07 -8.05
C PHE A 69 -12.89 -13.52 -7.85
N LEU A 70 -14.15 -13.71 -7.44
CA LEU A 70 -14.74 -15.03 -7.24
C LEU A 70 -14.76 -15.86 -8.54
N TYR A 71 -15.00 -15.22 -9.68
CA TYR A 71 -14.98 -15.88 -11.00
C TYR A 71 -13.58 -16.41 -11.35
N HIS A 72 -12.51 -15.76 -10.90
CA HIS A 72 -11.14 -16.17 -11.20
C HIS A 72 -10.61 -17.30 -10.30
N ILE A 73 -11.16 -17.48 -9.09
CA ILE A 73 -10.71 -18.51 -8.12
C ILE A 73 -10.57 -19.91 -8.74
N PRO A 74 -11.55 -20.46 -9.49
CA PRO A 74 -11.45 -21.83 -10.02
C PRO A 74 -10.31 -22.06 -11.02
N THR A 75 -9.73 -20.98 -11.56
CA THR A 75 -8.64 -21.03 -12.55
C THR A 75 -7.28 -20.60 -11.99
N ALA A 76 -7.25 -20.16 -10.74
CA ALA A 76 -6.03 -19.73 -10.07
C ALA A 76 -5.26 -20.93 -9.51
N ASP A 77 -3.92 -20.83 -9.50
CA ASP A 77 -3.06 -21.78 -8.79
C ASP A 77 -2.85 -21.34 -7.33
N SER A 78 -2.97 -20.04 -7.03
CA SER A 78 -2.87 -19.50 -5.67
C SER A 78 -3.74 -18.25 -5.52
N VAL A 79 -4.39 -18.12 -4.36
CA VAL A 79 -5.32 -17.03 -4.06
C VAL A 79 -4.92 -16.39 -2.73
N TYR A 80 -4.63 -15.09 -2.75
CA TYR A 80 -4.32 -14.32 -1.54
C TYR A 80 -5.37 -13.24 -1.33
N VAL A 81 -5.85 -13.13 -0.09
CA VAL A 81 -6.72 -12.03 0.35
C VAL A 81 -6.04 -11.31 1.51
N GLU A 82 -5.74 -10.02 1.36
CA GLU A 82 -5.22 -9.20 2.46
C GLU A 82 -6.37 -8.43 3.14
N LEU A 83 -6.58 -8.70 4.44
CA LEU A 83 -7.51 -7.94 5.26
C LEU A 83 -6.80 -6.76 5.94
N GLY A 84 -7.25 -5.55 5.60
CA GLY A 84 -6.84 -4.33 6.30
C GLY A 84 -7.22 -4.38 7.78
N SER A 85 -6.37 -3.82 8.64
CA SER A 85 -6.56 -3.84 10.11
C SER A 85 -7.79 -3.08 10.61
N TYR A 86 -8.39 -2.28 9.73
CA TYR A 86 -9.64 -1.55 9.96
C TYR A 86 -10.90 -2.36 9.62
N LEU A 87 -10.75 -3.59 9.10
CA LEU A 87 -11.85 -4.50 8.83
C LEU A 87 -12.00 -5.53 9.95
N GLU A 88 -13.24 -5.86 10.28
CA GLU A 88 -13.53 -6.99 11.16
C GLU A 88 -13.10 -8.31 10.49
N LEU A 89 -12.43 -9.19 11.22
CA LEU A 89 -11.90 -10.46 10.70
C LEU A 89 -12.98 -11.33 10.03
N ASN A 90 -14.19 -11.35 10.61
CA ASN A 90 -15.29 -12.15 10.10
C ASN A 90 -15.97 -11.54 8.85
N SER A 91 -15.62 -10.31 8.46
CA SER A 91 -16.17 -9.69 7.25
C SER A 91 -15.85 -10.48 5.98
N ILE A 92 -14.74 -11.22 5.96
CA ILE A 92 -14.34 -12.05 4.82
C ILE A 92 -15.36 -13.15 4.48
N SER A 93 -16.09 -13.66 5.49
CA SER A 93 -17.15 -14.65 5.28
C SER A 93 -18.27 -14.14 4.37
N LYS A 94 -18.48 -12.83 4.31
CA LYS A 94 -19.49 -12.22 3.42
C LYS A 94 -19.04 -12.21 1.96
N ILE A 95 -17.73 -12.23 1.72
CA ILE A 95 -17.13 -12.18 0.38
C ILE A 95 -16.90 -13.59 -0.15
N LEU A 96 -16.28 -14.45 0.67
CA LEU A 96 -15.97 -15.83 0.30
C LEU A 96 -17.15 -16.79 0.47
N ASP A 97 -18.22 -16.36 1.13
CA ASP A 97 -19.44 -17.13 1.38
C ASP A 97 -19.13 -18.52 1.98
N HIS A 98 -19.38 -19.59 1.23
CA HIS A 98 -19.16 -20.97 1.65
C HIS A 98 -17.78 -21.53 1.27
N LEU A 99 -16.91 -20.73 0.65
CA LEU A 99 -15.56 -21.17 0.28
C LEU A 99 -14.69 -21.34 1.52
N THR A 100 -14.00 -22.48 1.59
CA THR A 100 -13.02 -22.75 2.64
C THR A 100 -11.74 -21.97 2.38
N TYR A 101 -11.15 -21.41 3.43
CA TYR A 101 -9.89 -20.69 3.36
C TYR A 101 -8.97 -21.06 4.54
N GLN A 102 -7.68 -20.85 4.34
CA GLN A 102 -6.66 -20.85 5.38
C GLN A 102 -6.50 -19.41 5.90
N ALA A 103 -6.81 -19.19 7.16
CA ALA A 103 -6.63 -17.92 7.85
C ALA A 103 -5.22 -17.83 8.44
N ILE A 104 -4.48 -16.78 8.10
CA ILE A 104 -3.15 -16.49 8.62
C ILE A 104 -3.18 -15.13 9.31
N ALA A 105 -2.72 -15.09 10.56
CA ALA A 105 -2.53 -13.84 11.29
C ALA A 105 -1.06 -13.47 11.36
N ILE A 106 -0.71 -12.25 10.93
CA ILE A 106 0.62 -11.66 11.06
C ILE A 106 0.58 -10.60 12.14
N ILE A 107 1.15 -10.92 13.30
CA ILE A 107 1.06 -10.10 14.53
C ILE A 107 2.43 -10.02 15.22
N PRO A 108 2.69 -8.99 16.05
CA PRO A 108 3.90 -8.96 16.86
C PRO A 108 3.89 -10.08 17.91
N GLU A 109 5.08 -10.58 18.30
CA GLU A 109 5.25 -11.70 19.25
C GLU A 109 4.67 -11.39 20.64
N GLU A 110 4.66 -10.11 21.00
CA GLU A 110 4.15 -9.62 22.27
C GLU A 110 2.61 -9.61 22.34
N LEU A 111 1.91 -9.67 21.21
CA LEU A 111 0.44 -9.71 21.18
C LEU A 111 -0.05 -11.10 21.59
N LYS A 112 -0.70 -11.17 22.75
CA LYS A 112 -1.25 -12.40 23.32
C LYS A 112 -2.74 -12.23 23.63
N ASN A 113 -3.50 -13.31 23.53
CA ASN A 113 -4.94 -13.35 23.85
C ASN A 113 -5.74 -12.33 23.04
N SER A 114 -5.51 -12.32 21.74
CA SER A 114 -6.18 -11.45 20.77
C SER A 114 -7.26 -12.21 19.99
N GLU A 115 -8.10 -11.48 19.26
CA GLU A 115 -9.10 -12.09 18.37
C GLU A 115 -8.48 -13.03 17.32
N TYR A 116 -7.23 -12.75 16.91
CA TYR A 116 -6.47 -13.55 15.97
C TYR A 116 -6.23 -14.99 16.45
N ASP A 117 -6.07 -15.20 17.77
CA ASP A 117 -5.81 -16.55 18.33
C ASP A 117 -6.96 -17.52 18.06
N SER A 118 -8.19 -16.99 17.96
CA SER A 118 -9.39 -17.78 17.68
C SER A 118 -9.76 -17.86 16.20
N TRP A 119 -9.33 -16.86 15.43
CA TRP A 119 -9.69 -16.73 14.01
C TRP A 119 -8.69 -17.42 13.08
N ALA A 120 -7.40 -17.35 13.39
CA ALA A 120 -6.35 -17.84 12.51
C ALA A 120 -6.15 -19.37 12.60
N ASN A 121 -5.87 -19.99 11.47
CA ASN A 121 -5.34 -21.36 11.44
C ASN A 121 -3.84 -21.38 11.76
N GLU A 122 -3.14 -20.29 11.44
CA GLU A 122 -1.70 -20.14 11.64
C GLU A 122 -1.35 -18.70 12.07
N ILE A 123 -0.43 -18.58 13.03
CA ILE A 123 0.11 -17.30 13.48
C ILE A 123 1.55 -17.19 13.02
N ILE A 124 1.87 -16.08 12.37
CA ILE A 124 3.21 -15.72 11.92
C ILE A 124 3.64 -14.46 12.67
N TYR A 125 4.80 -14.51 13.30
CA TYR A 125 5.32 -13.35 14.02
C TYR A 125 5.97 -12.36 13.05
N GLY A 126 5.37 -11.17 12.97
CA GLY A 126 5.75 -10.09 12.08
C GLY A 126 6.64 -9.04 12.75
N ALA A 127 6.60 -7.82 12.21
CA ALA A 127 7.33 -6.69 12.79
C ALA A 127 6.86 -6.39 14.23
N PRO A 128 7.74 -5.92 15.13
CA PRO A 128 7.44 -5.61 16.53
C PRO A 128 6.65 -4.30 16.65
N VAL A 129 5.47 -4.27 16.04
CA VAL A 129 4.64 -3.07 15.99
C VAL A 129 3.95 -2.83 17.32
N PRO A 130 3.83 -1.57 17.76
CA PRO A 130 3.15 -1.26 19.00
C PRO A 130 1.65 -1.55 18.89
N THR A 131 1.07 -2.11 19.94
CA THR A 131 -0.38 -2.38 20.05
C THR A 131 -1.17 -1.11 20.40
N ILE A 132 -0.80 0.03 19.81
CA ILE A 132 -1.48 1.31 20.01
C ILE A 132 -2.83 1.25 19.31
N MET A 133 -3.87 1.67 20.03
CA MET A 133 -5.21 1.83 19.44
C MET A 133 -5.18 2.94 18.40
N VAL A 134 -5.42 2.57 17.14
CA VAL A 134 -5.66 3.51 16.04
C VAL A 134 -7.08 4.06 16.18
N GLU A 135 -7.20 5.37 16.25
CA GLU A 135 -8.48 6.07 16.37
C GLU A 135 -8.89 6.74 15.04
N ASN A 136 -7.89 7.09 14.22
CA ASN A 136 -8.07 7.80 12.96
C ASN A 136 -7.38 7.04 11.83
N LEU A 137 -8.09 6.91 10.71
CA LEU A 137 -7.55 6.48 9.43
C LEU A 137 -7.79 7.60 8.42
N TRP A 138 -6.76 8.38 8.15
CA TRP A 138 -6.80 9.49 7.21
C TRP A 138 -6.27 9.05 5.85
N ARG A 139 -7.00 9.40 4.79
CA ARG A 139 -6.79 8.89 3.43
C ARG A 139 -7.02 10.01 2.42
N VAL A 140 -6.05 10.23 1.54
CA VAL A 140 -6.15 11.26 0.49
C VAL A 140 -5.57 10.73 -0.82
N GLU A 141 -6.37 10.84 -1.88
CA GLU A 141 -5.92 10.60 -3.25
C GLU A 141 -5.23 11.84 -3.78
N THR A 142 -4.07 11.67 -4.42
CA THR A 142 -3.27 12.75 -4.99
C THR A 142 -3.01 12.56 -6.48
N THR A 143 -3.75 11.66 -7.16
CA THR A 143 -3.65 11.45 -8.61
C THR A 143 -3.63 12.78 -9.37
N GLY A 144 -2.66 12.93 -10.28
CA GLY A 144 -2.46 14.17 -11.05
C GLY A 144 -1.74 15.30 -10.32
N GLN A 145 -1.42 15.15 -9.03
CA GLN A 145 -0.49 16.03 -8.33
C GLN A 145 0.94 15.55 -8.52
N VAL A 146 1.87 16.50 -8.48
CA VAL A 146 3.31 16.25 -8.47
C VAL A 146 3.88 16.95 -7.26
N ILE A 147 4.58 16.21 -6.41
CA ILE A 147 5.16 16.73 -5.18
C ILE A 147 6.61 17.16 -5.44
N ASP A 148 7.01 18.30 -4.90
CA ASP A 148 8.42 18.68 -4.84
C ASP A 148 9.16 17.74 -3.88
N GLU A 149 10.19 17.03 -4.35
CA GLU A 149 10.86 15.98 -3.56
C GLU A 149 11.48 16.51 -2.26
N ASN A 150 12.05 17.71 -2.25
CA ASN A 150 12.58 18.30 -1.00
C ASN A 150 11.45 18.59 0.00
N SER A 151 10.31 19.09 -0.49
CA SER A 151 9.13 19.32 0.34
C SER A 151 8.53 18.00 0.86
N LEU A 152 8.64 16.91 0.09
CA LEU A 152 8.22 15.57 0.51
C LEU A 152 9.06 15.07 1.69
N ASP A 153 10.39 15.25 1.67
CA ASP A 153 11.27 14.86 2.77
C ASP A 153 10.87 15.57 4.09
N GLU A 154 10.63 16.88 4.02
CA GLU A 154 10.20 17.68 5.17
C GLU A 154 8.82 17.23 5.68
N PHE A 155 7.84 17.11 4.78
CA PHE A 155 6.49 16.67 5.13
C PHE A 155 6.49 15.27 5.74
N TRP A 156 7.25 14.34 5.18
CA TRP A 156 7.35 12.98 5.70
C TRP A 156 8.00 12.96 7.08
N TYR A 157 9.08 13.73 7.29
CA TYR A 157 9.70 13.90 8.60
C TYR A 157 8.69 14.42 9.64
N GLU A 158 7.92 15.46 9.30
CA GLU A 158 6.91 16.03 10.19
C GLU A 158 5.82 15.02 10.59
N ILE A 159 5.32 14.23 9.62
CA ILE A 159 4.36 13.15 9.88
C ILE A 159 4.93 12.14 10.87
N THR A 160 6.13 11.63 10.60
CA THR A 160 6.73 10.53 11.38
C THR A 160 7.22 10.98 12.76
N HIS A 161 7.43 12.29 12.96
CA HIS A 161 7.83 12.89 14.23
C HIS A 161 6.68 13.56 14.99
N GLY A 162 5.45 13.30 14.56
CA GLY A 162 4.24 13.61 15.31
C GLY A 162 3.80 15.07 15.29
N ALA A 163 4.21 15.85 14.28
CA ALA A 163 3.75 17.23 14.09
C ALA A 163 2.21 17.33 13.97
N TYR A 164 1.59 16.25 13.49
CA TYR A 164 0.16 16.18 13.19
C TYR A 164 -0.62 15.19 14.07
N GLY A 165 -0.06 14.76 15.20
CA GLY A 165 -0.64 13.71 16.05
C GLY A 165 0.25 12.48 16.13
N ILE A 166 -0.23 11.42 16.79
CA ILE A 166 0.58 10.20 16.98
C ILE A 166 0.33 9.27 15.80
N VAL A 167 1.32 9.11 14.93
CA VAL A 167 1.25 8.21 13.77
C VAL A 167 1.75 6.82 14.15
N THR A 168 0.92 5.80 13.94
CA THR A 168 1.29 4.39 14.09
C THR A 168 1.82 3.83 12.78
N ARG A 169 1.21 4.22 11.66
CA ARG A 169 1.51 3.75 10.31
C ARG A 169 1.25 4.87 9.32
N ALA A 170 2.17 5.08 8.38
CA ALA A 170 1.92 5.91 7.21
C ALA A 170 2.51 5.24 5.97
N LYS A 171 1.72 5.17 4.89
CA LYS A 171 2.17 4.71 3.58
C LYS A 171 1.70 5.68 2.52
N ALA A 172 2.51 5.87 1.49
CA ALA A 172 2.13 6.73 0.37
C ALA A 172 2.76 6.25 -0.94
N ILE A 173 2.13 6.64 -2.05
CA ILE A 173 2.72 6.66 -3.38
C ILE A 173 2.61 8.09 -3.88
N PHE A 174 3.73 8.70 -4.25
CA PHE A 174 3.75 10.06 -4.78
C PHE A 174 4.48 10.12 -6.12
N ASP A 175 3.97 10.94 -7.02
CA ASP A 175 4.71 11.36 -8.20
C ASP A 175 5.53 12.60 -7.86
N VAL A 176 6.82 12.57 -8.19
CA VAL A 176 7.74 13.67 -7.88
C VAL A 176 8.17 14.43 -9.14
N ASN A 177 8.76 15.60 -8.92
CA ASN A 177 9.13 16.59 -9.93
C ASN A 177 9.96 16.04 -11.11
N ASP A 178 10.73 14.97 -10.92
CA ASP A 178 11.53 14.35 -11.97
C ASP A 178 10.83 13.19 -12.73
N GLY A 179 9.54 12.99 -12.47
CA GLY A 179 8.66 12.02 -13.11
C GLY A 179 8.68 10.63 -12.47
N ARG A 180 9.51 10.37 -11.45
CA ARG A 180 9.49 9.11 -10.71
C ARG A 180 8.21 8.96 -9.89
N SER A 181 7.90 7.71 -9.54
CA SER A 181 6.89 7.37 -8.54
C SER A 181 7.59 6.79 -7.32
N LEU A 182 7.39 7.38 -6.16
CA LEU A 182 8.04 7.00 -4.91
C LEU A 182 7.03 6.39 -3.95
N TYR A 183 7.35 5.22 -3.43
CA TYR A 183 6.67 4.58 -2.31
C TYR A 183 7.34 5.00 -1.00
N CYS A 184 6.54 5.56 -0.10
CA CYS A 184 6.95 5.98 1.23
C CYS A 184 6.37 5.04 2.27
N ASP A 185 7.18 4.62 3.24
CA ASP A 185 6.78 3.65 4.26
C ASP A 185 7.25 4.06 5.65
N PHE A 186 6.32 4.06 6.60
CA PHE A 186 6.62 4.28 8.01
C PHE A 186 5.75 3.40 8.90
N VAL A 187 6.38 2.82 9.91
CA VAL A 187 5.74 2.07 11.00
C VAL A 187 6.41 2.48 12.29
N SER A 188 5.63 2.90 13.29
CA SER A 188 6.16 3.27 14.60
C SER A 188 6.89 2.08 15.25
N GLY A 189 8.08 2.33 15.80
CA GLY A 189 8.91 1.30 16.41
C GLY A 189 9.76 0.47 15.43
N VAL A 190 9.62 0.67 14.12
CA VAL A 190 10.43 0.03 13.09
C VAL A 190 11.40 1.06 12.50
N PRO A 191 12.68 0.72 12.24
CA PRO A 191 13.60 1.62 11.56
C PRO A 191 13.03 2.10 10.22
N GLN A 192 13.06 3.42 10.01
CA GLN A 192 12.59 4.02 8.78
C GLN A 192 13.52 3.64 7.61
N THR A 193 12.92 3.37 6.46
CA THR A 193 13.63 3.17 5.19
C THR A 193 13.52 4.42 4.33
N ASP A 194 14.50 4.61 3.44
CA ASP A 194 14.41 5.63 2.39
C ASP A 194 13.21 5.38 1.46
N PHE A 195 12.83 6.40 0.70
CA PHE A 195 11.79 6.26 -0.31
C PHE A 195 12.21 5.26 -1.38
N LEU A 196 11.28 4.38 -1.74
CA LEU A 196 11.49 3.35 -2.75
C LEU A 196 10.92 3.84 -4.08
N GLU A 197 11.76 3.97 -5.10
CA GLU A 197 11.29 4.19 -6.47
C GLU A 197 10.53 2.94 -6.97
N LEU A 198 9.28 3.14 -7.39
CA LEU A 198 8.47 2.09 -8.00
C LEU A 198 8.95 1.82 -9.42
N ASN A 199 8.92 0.56 -9.85
CA ASN A 199 9.35 0.13 -11.17
C ASN A 199 8.31 0.47 -12.26
N VAL A 200 8.10 1.76 -12.49
CA VAL A 200 7.20 2.30 -13.50
C VAL A 200 7.93 3.38 -14.30
N PRO A 201 7.62 3.54 -15.60
CA PRO A 201 8.24 4.58 -16.42
C PRO A 201 8.06 5.97 -15.80
N ARG A 202 9.04 6.85 -16.01
CA ARG A 202 8.90 8.26 -15.60
C ARG A 202 7.74 8.91 -16.34
N TYR A 203 6.94 9.71 -15.62
CA TYR A 203 5.86 10.48 -16.21
C TYR A 203 6.34 11.92 -16.48
N LEU A 204 6.62 12.24 -17.74
CA LEU A 204 7.20 13.52 -18.16
C LEU A 204 6.28 14.31 -19.12
N GLU A 205 4.98 14.02 -19.09
CA GLU A 205 3.98 14.56 -20.02
C GLU A 205 2.89 15.37 -19.29
N GLY A 206 3.29 16.19 -18.32
CA GLY A 206 2.39 16.96 -17.47
C GLY A 206 1.91 16.16 -16.25
N ARG A 207 0.61 16.26 -15.95
CA ARG A 207 0.01 15.65 -14.75
C ARG A 207 -0.12 14.13 -14.88
N PRO A 208 0.46 13.34 -13.96
CA PRO A 208 0.36 11.88 -13.97
C PRO A 208 -1.08 11.38 -13.93
N GLN A 209 -1.39 10.35 -14.71
CA GLN A 209 -2.70 9.69 -14.72
C GLN A 209 -2.70 8.36 -13.95
N ARG A 210 -1.55 7.98 -13.36
CA ARG A 210 -1.43 6.81 -12.49
C ARG A 210 -1.83 7.18 -11.06
N PHE A 211 -2.19 6.16 -10.28
CA PHE A 211 -2.56 6.35 -8.88
C PHE A 211 -1.40 6.94 -8.08
N SER A 212 -1.72 7.95 -7.27
CA SER A 212 -0.91 8.41 -6.15
C SER A 212 -1.84 8.77 -4.99
N GLY A 213 -1.35 8.63 -3.76
CA GLY A 213 -2.13 8.91 -2.57
C GLY A 213 -1.41 8.50 -1.28
N ILE A 214 -2.01 8.87 -0.16
CA ILE A 214 -1.47 8.66 1.17
C ILE A 214 -2.53 8.08 2.11
N GLU A 215 -2.09 7.19 2.99
CA GLU A 215 -2.85 6.66 4.12
C GLU A 215 -2.04 6.84 5.41
N ILE A 216 -2.66 7.45 6.43
CA ILE A 216 -2.08 7.63 7.75
C ILE A 216 -3.04 7.06 8.79
N ALA A 217 -2.56 6.11 9.58
CA ALA A 217 -3.28 5.54 10.70
C ALA A 217 -2.62 5.95 12.02
N GLY A 218 -3.41 6.51 12.93
CA GLY A 218 -2.89 7.06 14.16
C GLY A 218 -3.96 7.54 15.14
N LYS A 219 -3.55 8.43 16.03
CA LYS A 219 -4.37 9.00 17.10
C LYS A 219 -4.24 10.51 17.16
N ASN A 220 -5.36 11.19 17.36
CA ASN A 220 -5.45 12.66 17.42
C ASN A 220 -4.85 13.32 16.17
N LEU A 221 -5.13 12.77 14.98
CA LEU A 221 -4.59 13.30 13.74
C LEU A 221 -5.20 14.68 13.43
N ASN A 222 -4.35 15.69 13.21
CA ASN A 222 -4.77 16.98 12.71
C ASN A 222 -4.92 16.93 11.19
N GLU A 223 -6.02 16.33 10.73
CA GLU A 223 -6.30 16.10 9.31
C GLU A 223 -6.36 17.40 8.48
N THR A 224 -6.76 18.52 9.10
CA THR A 224 -6.79 19.82 8.43
C THR A 224 -5.38 20.33 8.14
N ALA A 225 -4.48 20.23 9.12
CA ALA A 225 -3.09 20.61 8.95
C ALA A 225 -2.37 19.66 7.98
N LEU A 226 -2.57 18.34 8.11
CA LEU A 226 -2.04 17.35 7.15
C LEU A 226 -2.41 17.69 5.71
N LYS A 227 -3.69 17.99 5.46
CA LYS A 227 -4.17 18.34 4.12
C LYS A 227 -3.57 19.65 3.62
N ALA A 228 -3.45 20.65 4.48
CA ALA A 228 -2.86 21.94 4.12
C ALA A 228 -1.40 21.78 3.72
N THR A 229 -0.58 21.15 4.57
CA THR A 229 0.84 20.94 4.29
C THR A 229 1.05 20.08 3.03
N LEU A 230 0.30 18.98 2.87
CA LEU A 230 0.38 18.18 1.65
C LEU A 230 0.05 18.99 0.38
N SER A 231 -0.92 19.90 0.48
CA SER A 231 -1.28 20.78 -0.64
C SER A 231 -0.16 21.78 -0.95
N ASP A 232 0.55 22.27 0.07
CA ASP A 232 1.66 23.21 -0.09
C ASP A 232 2.89 22.55 -0.73
N CYS A 233 3.06 21.22 -0.58
CA CYS A 233 4.10 20.46 -1.27
C CYS A 233 3.82 20.23 -2.77
N CYS A 234 2.58 20.46 -3.23
CA CYS A 234 2.19 20.22 -4.62
C CYS A 234 2.72 21.31 -5.56
N LEU A 235 3.35 20.89 -6.65
CA LEU A 235 3.82 21.79 -7.69
C LEU A 235 2.68 22.36 -8.54
N SER A 236 2.86 23.62 -8.94
CA SER A 236 2.02 24.25 -9.96
C SER A 236 2.28 23.66 -11.35
N GLU A 237 1.32 23.80 -12.26
CA GLU A 237 1.43 23.26 -13.63
C GLU A 237 2.65 23.79 -14.38
N SER A 238 2.99 25.07 -14.22
CA SER A 238 4.18 25.64 -14.86
C SER A 238 5.48 25.05 -14.32
N MET A 239 5.56 24.77 -13.01
CA MET A 239 6.73 24.13 -12.41
C MET A 239 6.87 22.67 -12.85
N ILE A 240 5.76 21.94 -12.94
CA ILE A 240 5.74 20.56 -13.47
C ILE A 240 6.35 20.53 -14.87
N LEU A 241 5.84 21.36 -15.77
CA LEU A 241 6.33 21.41 -17.16
C LEU A 241 7.81 21.80 -17.24
N GLN A 242 8.25 22.75 -16.40
CA GLN A 242 9.65 23.17 -16.35
C GLN A 242 10.58 22.03 -15.92
N TYR A 243 10.27 21.34 -14.82
CA TYR A 243 11.11 20.23 -14.35
C TYR A 243 11.13 19.07 -15.34
N GLN A 244 9.98 18.71 -15.91
CA GLN A 244 9.90 17.62 -16.88
C GLN A 244 10.70 17.91 -18.15
N GLN A 245 10.69 19.15 -18.66
CA GLN A 245 11.53 19.57 -19.78
C GLN A 245 13.03 19.45 -19.46
N GLN A 246 13.44 19.85 -18.26
CA GLN A 246 14.83 19.71 -17.82
C GLN A 246 15.27 18.24 -17.77
N VAL A 247 14.43 17.36 -17.22
CA VAL A 247 14.71 15.93 -17.16
C VAL A 247 14.77 15.32 -18.56
N GLN A 248 13.83 15.65 -19.44
CA GLN A 248 13.84 15.19 -20.83
C GLN A 248 15.15 15.58 -21.54
N GLN A 249 15.62 16.81 -21.35
CA GLN A 249 16.88 17.28 -21.92
C GLN A 249 18.08 16.49 -21.40
N ILE A 250 18.16 16.27 -20.08
CA ILE A 250 19.23 15.47 -19.44
C ILE A 250 19.25 14.04 -19.97
N LEU A 251 18.07 13.41 -20.12
CA LEU A 251 17.97 12.05 -20.64
C LEU A 251 18.37 11.96 -22.11
N LEU A 252 18.02 12.95 -22.93
CA LEU A 252 18.44 13.03 -24.33
C LEU A 252 19.96 13.18 -24.47
N GLU A 253 20.58 14.02 -23.62
CA GLU A 253 22.04 14.22 -23.60
C GLU A 253 22.78 12.98 -23.08
N GLY A 254 22.24 12.31 -22.07
CA GLY A 254 22.80 11.08 -21.51
C GLY A 254 22.74 9.86 -22.42
N GLN A 255 21.84 9.84 -23.41
CA GLN A 255 21.74 8.78 -24.43
C GLN A 255 22.72 8.97 -25.60
N GLN A 256 23.37 10.13 -25.72
CA GLN A 256 24.31 10.44 -26.80
C GLN A 256 25.77 10.04 -26.50
N VAL A 257 26.03 9.34 -25.38
CA VAL A 257 27.35 8.87 -24.93
C VAL A 257 27.42 7.35 -25.03
#